data_AF-A0A1V5G8Z1-F1
#
_entry.id   AF-A0A1V5G8Z1-F1
#
_cell.length_a   1.000
_cell.length_b   1.000
_cell.length_c   1.000
_cell.angle_alpha   90.00
_cell.angle_beta   90.00
_cell.angle_gamma   90.00
#
_symmetry.space_group_name_H-M   'P 1'
#
loop_
_entity.id
_entity.type
_entity.pdbx_description
1 polymer ?
#
loop_
_entity_poly.entity_id
_entity_poly.type
_entity_poly.pdbx_seq_one_letter_code
_entity_poly.pdbx_strand_id
1 'polypeptide(L)'
;MNSRNQRGDEKARIVSISHDGGQTWDTSYVDKNLPDPVNEGSIIHIKIKKRKSVLAFCNAADTKKRDNLTLRISFDDGKTWKKKFVIDSNGKADNAAYSDIVLLGRKSIGILYEKENYSKIVFAVVRWK
;
A
#
# COMPACT_ATOMS: atom_id res chain seq x y z
N MET A 1 -2.97 2.05 11.63
CA MET A 1 -3.99 1.53 10.70
C MET A 1 -3.94 2.33 9.41
N ASN A 2 -4.05 1.65 8.27
CA ASN A 2 -4.16 2.27 6.95
C ASN A 2 -5.51 1.85 6.36
N SER A 3 -6.39 2.81 6.10
CA SER A 3 -7.79 2.54 5.80
C SER A 3 -8.19 3.10 4.44
N ARG A 4 -9.09 2.37 3.78
CA ARG A 4 -9.82 2.85 2.60
C ARG A 4 -10.73 4.01 3.00
N ASN A 5 -10.62 5.15 2.33
CA ASN A 5 -11.57 6.24 2.52
C ASN A 5 -12.88 5.95 1.77
N GLN A 6 -13.82 5.27 2.41
CA GLN A 6 -15.10 4.88 1.79
C GLN A 6 -15.97 6.09 1.40
N ARG A 7 -15.85 7.20 2.13
CA ARG A 7 -16.55 8.45 1.78
C ARG A 7 -16.08 8.98 0.42
N GLY A 8 -14.80 8.78 0.12
CA GLY A 8 -14.21 9.07 -1.18
C GLY A 8 -14.20 10.55 -1.56
N ASP A 9 -14.39 11.44 -0.58
CA ASP A 9 -14.27 12.89 -0.65
C ASP A 9 -12.82 13.33 -0.89
N GLU A 10 -11.88 12.61 -0.29
CA GLU A 10 -10.46 12.64 -0.65
C GLU A 10 -10.01 11.28 -1.18
N LYS A 11 -9.48 11.26 -2.41
CA LYS A 11 -9.02 10.04 -3.11
C LYS A 11 -7.62 9.61 -2.66
N ALA A 12 -7.50 9.35 -1.36
CA ALA A 12 -6.27 8.92 -0.71
C ALA A 12 -6.56 8.07 0.54
N ARG A 13 -5.53 7.42 1.07
CA ARG A 13 -5.64 6.57 2.27
C ARG A 13 -5.79 7.41 3.53
N ILE A 14 -6.59 6.90 4.48
CA ILE A 14 -6.63 7.42 5.84
C ILE A 14 -5.58 6.66 6.67
N VAL A 15 -4.77 7.39 7.42
CA VAL A 15 -3.82 6.83 8.37
C VAL A 15 -4.27 7.20 9.78
N SER A 16 -4.40 6.19 10.63
CA SER A 16 -4.75 6.37 12.04
C SER A 16 -3.73 5.67 12.93
N ILE A 17 -3.30 6.34 14.01
CA ILE A 17 -2.30 5.83 14.96
C ILE A 17 -2.98 5.60 16.30
N SER A 18 -2.68 4.45 16.91
CA SER A 18 -3.14 4.06 18.23
C SER A 18 -1.97 3.49 19.01
N HIS A 19 -1.91 3.78 20.31
CA HIS A 19 -0.90 3.25 21.23
C HIS A 19 -1.48 2.22 22.22
N ASP A 20 -2.77 1.89 22.12
CA ASP A 20 -3.49 1.05 23.08
C ASP A 20 -4.24 -0.15 22.44
N GLY A 21 -3.81 -0.52 21.23
CA GLY A 21 -4.40 -1.63 20.48
C GLY A 21 -5.69 -1.28 19.74
N GLY A 22 -6.00 0.01 19.59
CA GLY A 22 -7.16 0.51 18.83
C GLY A 22 -8.38 0.83 19.69
N GLN A 23 -8.22 0.90 21.02
CA GLN A 23 -9.27 1.39 21.91
C GLN A 23 -9.45 2.90 21.72
N THR A 24 -8.33 3.63 21.58
CA THR A 24 -8.30 5.04 21.21
C THR A 24 -7.36 5.25 20.01
N TRP A 25 -7.60 6.36 19.30
CA TRP A 25 -6.82 6.76 18.13
C TRP A 25 -6.36 8.21 18.33
N ASP A 26 -5.09 8.39 18.66
CA ASP A 26 -4.52 9.69 18.98
C ASP A 26 -4.44 10.63 17.77
N THR A 27 -4.23 10.06 16.59
CA THR A 27 -4.09 10.81 15.33
C THR A 27 -4.81 10.10 14.21
N SER A 28 -5.53 10.86 13.39
CA SER A 28 -6.11 10.39 12.12
C SER A 28 -6.01 11.48 11.06
N TYR A 29 -5.49 11.14 9.88
CA TYR A 29 -5.34 12.09 8.77
C TYR A 29 -5.38 11.39 7.41
N VAL A 30 -5.68 12.16 6.35
CA VAL A 30 -5.58 11.69 4.96
C VAL A 30 -4.13 11.85 4.49
N ASP A 31 -3.47 10.76 4.09
CA ASP A 31 -2.12 10.81 3.53
C ASP A 31 -2.17 11.00 2.01
N LYS A 32 -2.05 12.25 1.56
CA LYS A 32 -2.06 12.61 0.13
C LYS A 32 -0.90 12.02 -0.67
N ASN A 33 0.12 11.45 -0.03
CA ASN A 33 1.18 10.71 -0.72
C ASN A 33 0.75 9.30 -1.14
N LEU A 34 -0.41 8.83 -0.65
CA LEU A 34 -1.01 7.54 -0.94
C LEU A 34 -2.35 7.71 -1.68
N PRO A 35 -2.34 8.09 -2.98
CA PRO A 35 -3.55 8.17 -3.78
C PRO A 35 -4.24 6.80 -3.85
N ASP A 36 -5.58 6.83 -3.80
CA ASP A 36 -6.39 5.62 -3.75
C ASP A 36 -7.77 5.85 -4.41
N PRO A 37 -8.26 4.93 -5.26
CA PRO A 37 -9.51 5.08 -5.99
C PRO A 37 -10.70 4.57 -5.16
N VAL A 38 -10.59 4.56 -3.82
CA VAL A 38 -11.50 3.89 -2.90
C VAL A 38 -11.40 2.37 -3.11
N ASN A 39 -10.24 1.80 -2.81
CA ASN A 39 -9.87 0.39 -3.01
C ASN A 39 -9.22 -0.23 -1.75
N GLU A 40 -8.89 -1.52 -1.80
CA GLU A 40 -8.01 -2.16 -0.82
C GLU A 40 -6.55 -1.64 -0.94
N GLY A 41 -5.80 -1.74 0.15
CA GLY A 41 -4.36 -1.52 0.13
C GLY A 41 -3.70 -2.23 1.31
N SER A 42 -2.61 -2.96 1.04
CA SER A 42 -1.91 -3.79 2.02
C SER A 42 -0.67 -3.08 2.53
N ILE A 43 -0.42 -3.21 3.84
CA ILE A 43 0.72 -2.60 4.53
C ILE A 43 1.38 -3.60 5.47
N ILE A 44 2.71 -3.68 5.44
CA ILE A 44 3.50 -4.48 6.38
C ILE A 44 4.60 -3.65 7.03
N HIS A 45 4.91 -3.98 8.29
CA HIS A 45 6.07 -3.46 9.00
C HIS A 45 7.22 -4.47 8.93
N ILE A 46 8.33 -4.04 8.34
CA ILE A 46 9.57 -4.81 8.18
C ILE A 46 10.54 -4.42 9.30
N LYS A 47 10.71 -5.32 10.27
CA LYS A 47 11.68 -5.14 11.36
C LYS A 47 13.12 -5.34 10.86
N ILE A 48 13.95 -4.31 10.96
CA ILE A 48 15.39 -4.40 10.71
C ILE A 48 16.13 -4.34 12.06
N LYS A 49 17.07 -5.27 12.28
CA LYS A 49 17.84 -5.46 13.55
C LYS A 49 18.52 -4.20 14.13
N LYS A 50 18.54 -3.07 13.41
CA LYS A 50 19.12 -1.79 13.86
C LYS A 50 18.12 -0.64 13.61
N ARG A 51 17.18 -0.46 14.53
CA ARG A 51 16.35 0.73 14.85
C ARG A 51 15.55 1.47 13.76
N LYS A 52 15.75 1.24 12.46
CA LYS A 52 14.89 1.84 11.42
C LYS A 52 13.75 0.87 11.10
N SER A 53 12.56 1.21 11.58
CA SER A 53 11.31 0.64 11.11
C SER A 53 11.16 0.98 9.63
N VAL A 54 10.79 -0.03 8.83
CA VAL A 54 10.54 0.12 7.39
C VAL A 54 9.10 -0.30 7.14
N LEU A 55 8.34 0.55 6.46
CA LEU A 55 7.00 0.20 6.01
C LEU A 55 7.03 -0.08 4.52
N ALA A 56 6.34 -1.15 4.13
CA ALA A 56 6.00 -1.40 2.73
C ALA A 56 4.48 -1.29 2.59
N PHE A 57 4.02 -0.56 1.58
CA PHE A 57 2.61 -0.36 1.28
C PHE A 57 2.35 -0.59 -0.20
N CYS A 58 1.30 -1.33 -0.54
CA CYS A 58 0.90 -1.57 -1.92
C CYS A 58 -0.58 -1.28 -2.10
N ASN A 59 -0.92 -0.52 -3.14
CA ASN A 59 -2.29 -0.25 -3.56
C ASN A 59 -2.34 0.16 -5.03
N ALA A 60 -3.54 0.19 -5.59
CA ALA A 60 -3.83 0.86 -6.86
C ALA A 60 -3.59 2.37 -6.70
N ALA A 61 -2.45 2.86 -7.22
CA ALA A 61 -1.97 4.23 -7.01
C ALA A 61 -2.60 5.23 -7.98
N ASP A 62 -3.91 5.31 -7.98
CA ASP A 62 -4.71 6.16 -8.85
C ASP A 62 -5.88 6.75 -8.05
N THR A 63 -6.49 7.84 -8.52
CA THR A 63 -7.60 8.51 -7.81
C THR A 63 -8.98 8.19 -8.39
N LYS A 64 -9.02 7.49 -9.52
CA LYS A 64 -10.21 7.24 -10.34
C LYS A 64 -10.39 5.76 -10.66
N LYS A 65 -9.31 5.02 -10.93
CA LYS A 65 -9.35 3.64 -11.45
C LYS A 65 -8.61 2.67 -10.55
N ARG A 66 -9.05 1.43 -10.48
CA ARG A 66 -8.26 0.32 -9.91
C ARG A 66 -7.19 -0.12 -10.91
N ASP A 67 -6.11 0.67 -10.98
CA ASP A 67 -4.95 0.46 -11.85
C ASP A 67 -3.70 1.07 -11.19
N ASN A 68 -2.56 0.97 -11.87
CA ASN A 68 -1.28 1.52 -11.41
C ASN A 68 -0.87 0.94 -10.04
N LEU A 69 -0.96 -0.38 -9.89
CA LEU A 69 -0.58 -1.09 -8.66
C LEU A 69 0.88 -0.77 -8.33
N THR A 70 1.11 -0.12 -7.20
CA THR A 70 2.42 0.44 -6.85
C THR A 70 2.83 0.03 -5.45
N LEU A 71 4.00 -0.61 -5.32
CA LEU A 71 4.67 -0.84 -4.05
C LEU A 71 5.48 0.40 -3.65
N ARG A 72 5.30 0.87 -2.42
CA ARG A 72 6.02 2.01 -1.84
C ARG A 72 6.75 1.59 -0.57
N ILE A 73 7.95 2.14 -0.38
CA ILE A 73 8.77 1.88 0.81
C ILE A 73 9.02 3.19 1.56
N SER A 74 8.70 3.20 2.85
CA SER A 74 9.06 4.25 3.79
C SER A 74 10.14 3.77 4.75
N PHE A 75 11.07 4.67 5.07
CA PHE A 75 12.18 4.45 6.02
C PHE A 75 12.04 5.33 7.27
N ASP A 76 10.90 6.01 7.43
CA ASP A 76 10.61 7.05 8.42
C ASP A 76 9.16 6.94 8.93
N ASP A 77 8.69 5.72 9.16
CA ASP A 77 7.39 5.40 9.74
C ASP A 77 6.19 5.98 8.96
N GLY A 78 6.28 5.99 7.63
CA GLY A 78 5.21 6.43 6.74
C GLY A 78 5.17 7.93 6.50
N LYS A 79 6.11 8.71 7.06
CA LYS A 79 6.19 10.16 6.81
C LYS A 79 6.54 10.47 5.37
N THR A 80 7.46 9.70 4.77
CA THR A 80 7.81 9.81 3.35
C THR A 80 7.96 8.45 2.69
N TRP A 81 7.60 8.38 1.40
CA TRP A 81 7.63 7.15 0.60
C TRP A 81 8.76 7.24 -0.44
N LYS A 82 10.00 7.00 0.02
CA LYS A 82 11.24 7.27 -0.73
C LYS A 82 11.47 6.34 -1.94
N LYS A 83 11.02 5.09 -1.88
CA LYS A 83 11.07 4.17 -3.05
C LYS A 83 9.66 3.85 -3.52
N LYS A 84 9.49 3.74 -4.84
CA LYS A 84 8.23 3.39 -5.50
C LYS A 84 8.54 2.43 -6.65
N PHE A 85 7.74 1.37 -6.79
CA PHE A 85 7.86 0.38 -7.85
C PHE A 85 6.47 0.13 -8.42
N VAL A 86 6.27 0.45 -9.70
CA VAL A 86 5.04 0.07 -10.42
C VAL A 86 5.10 -1.42 -10.70
N ILE A 87 4.11 -2.15 -10.21
CA ILE A 87 3.99 -3.61 -10.34
C ILE A 87 3.21 -3.96 -11.60
N ASP A 88 2.08 -3.29 -11.82
CA ASP A 88 1.22 -3.47 -12.99
C ASP A 88 0.49 -2.16 -13.28
N SER A 89 0.44 -1.78 -14.56
CA SER A 89 -0.28 -0.62 -15.05
C SER A 89 -0.51 -0.77 -16.54
N ASN A 90 -1.75 -0.60 -17.01
CA ASN A 90 -2.04 -0.58 -18.45
C ASN A 90 -3.06 0.50 -18.86
N GLY A 91 -3.45 1.38 -17.94
CA GLY A 91 -4.38 2.49 -18.17
C GLY A 91 -5.86 2.10 -18.17
N LYS A 92 -6.20 0.81 -18.12
CA LYS A 92 -7.58 0.32 -18.11
C LYS A 92 -8.12 0.28 -16.68
N ALA A 93 -9.39 0.64 -16.52
CA ALA A 93 -10.07 0.46 -15.24
C ALA A 93 -10.06 -1.02 -14.85
N ASP A 94 -9.96 -1.28 -13.55
CA ASP A 94 -10.01 -2.63 -12.96
C ASP A 94 -8.91 -3.57 -13.47
N ASN A 95 -7.79 -3.02 -13.94
CA ASN A 95 -6.63 -3.81 -14.35
C ASN A 95 -5.89 -4.41 -13.16
N ALA A 96 -5.72 -3.67 -12.07
CA ALA A 96 -5.00 -4.13 -10.89
C ALA A 96 -5.70 -3.62 -9.62
N ALA A 97 -6.40 -4.51 -8.94
CA ALA A 97 -7.32 -4.16 -7.86
C ALA A 97 -6.75 -4.46 -6.47
N TYR A 98 -7.23 -5.50 -5.78
CA TYR A 98 -6.74 -5.81 -4.44
C TYR A 98 -5.35 -6.42 -4.52
N SER A 99 -4.55 -6.21 -3.48
CA SER A 99 -3.23 -6.81 -3.37
C SER A 99 -2.88 -7.11 -1.93
N ASP A 100 -2.13 -8.18 -1.71
CA ASP A 100 -1.51 -8.46 -0.42
C ASP A 100 -0.01 -8.68 -0.57
N ILE A 101 0.76 -8.23 0.41
CA ILE A 101 2.22 -8.21 0.35
C ILE A 101 2.84 -8.98 1.51
N VAL A 102 3.92 -9.69 1.20
CA VAL A 102 4.69 -10.46 2.17
C VAL A 102 6.18 -10.22 2.00
N LEU A 103 6.91 -10.20 3.12
CA LEU A 103 8.36 -10.13 3.07
C LEU A 103 8.93 -11.49 2.67
N LEU A 104 9.70 -11.53 1.58
CA LEU A 104 10.43 -12.71 1.12
C LEU A 104 11.92 -12.55 1.45
N GLY A 105 12.36 -13.22 2.51
CA GLY A 105 13.72 -13.08 3.01
C GLY A 105 14.02 -11.66 3.52
N ARG A 106 15.21 -11.11 3.23
CA ARG A 106 15.63 -9.79 3.77
C ARG A 106 15.55 -8.63 2.78
N LYS A 107 15.34 -8.91 1.49
CA LYS A 107 15.54 -7.92 0.42
C LYS A 107 14.44 -7.92 -0.64
N SER A 108 13.47 -8.83 -0.54
CA SER A 108 12.40 -8.97 -1.52
C SER A 108 11.04 -8.87 -0.85
N ILE A 109 10.06 -8.36 -1.58
CA ILE A 109 8.65 -8.37 -1.22
C ILE A 109 7.92 -9.15 -2.32
N GLY A 110 7.11 -10.12 -1.91
CA GLY A 110 6.14 -10.79 -2.76
C GLY A 110 4.83 -10.00 -2.74
N ILE A 111 4.18 -9.91 -3.89
CA ILE A 111 2.91 -9.20 -4.09
C ILE A 111 1.97 -10.16 -4.79
N LEU A 112 0.89 -10.56 -4.13
CA LEU A 112 -0.22 -11.29 -4.73
C LEU A 112 -1.33 -10.29 -5.05
N TYR A 113 -1.84 -10.24 -6.27
CA TYR A 113 -2.84 -9.23 -6.65
C TYR A 113 -3.85 -9.73 -7.68
N GLU A 114 -5.01 -9.10 -7.68
CA GLU A 114 -6.06 -9.29 -8.66
C GLU A 114 -5.73 -8.51 -9.94
N LYS A 115 -5.82 -9.18 -11.10
CA LYS A 115 -5.53 -8.59 -12.40
C LYS A 115 -6.68 -8.81 -13.40
N GLU A 116 -6.78 -7.92 -14.39
CA GLU A 116 -7.64 -8.05 -15.57
C GLU A 116 -9.12 -8.26 -15.20
N ASN A 117 -9.75 -7.21 -14.67
CA ASN A 117 -11.14 -7.24 -14.20
C ASN A 117 -11.40 -8.45 -13.28
N TYR A 118 -10.50 -8.62 -12.29
CA TYR A 118 -10.59 -9.65 -11.24
C TYR A 118 -10.52 -11.10 -11.75
N SER A 119 -10.22 -11.32 -13.04
CA SER A 119 -10.24 -12.65 -13.64
C SER A 119 -8.97 -13.47 -13.37
N LYS A 120 -7.90 -12.82 -12.88
CA LYS A 120 -6.61 -13.46 -12.62
C LYS A 120 -6.07 -13.08 -11.25
N ILE A 121 -5.37 -14.02 -10.63
CA ILE A 121 -4.51 -13.77 -9.48
C ILE A 121 -3.06 -13.93 -9.93
N VAL A 122 -2.25 -12.89 -9.72
CA VAL A 122 -0.86 -12.84 -10.17
C VAL A 122 0.07 -12.66 -8.97
N PHE A 123 1.19 -13.38 -8.98
CA PHE A 123 2.26 -13.20 -7.99
C PHE A 123 3.48 -12.55 -8.64
N ALA A 124 3.93 -11.43 -8.07
CA ALA A 124 5.13 -10.71 -8.48
C ALA A 124 6.12 -10.61 -7.31
N VAL A 125 7.40 -10.47 -7.62
CA VAL A 125 8.46 -10.29 -6.61
C VAL A 125 9.28 -9.06 -6.94
N VAL A 126 9.42 -8.16 -5.97
CA VAL A 126 10.26 -6.96 -6.09
C VAL A 126 11.43 -7.03 -5.11
N ARG A 127 12.65 -6.83 -5.62
CA ARG A 127 13.83 -6.55 -4.80
C ARG A 127 13.82 -5.07 -4.39
N TRP A 128 13.46 -4.81 -3.13
CA TRP A 128 13.25 -3.44 -2.63
C TRP A 128 14.51 -2.84 -1.99
N LYS A 129 15.47 -3.68 -1.59
CA LYS A 129 16.73 -3.28 -0.96
C LYS A 129 17.91 -3.40 -1.89
#